data_AF-A0A0F2PJT0-F1
#
_entry.id   AF-A0A0F2PJT0-F1
#
_cell.length_a   1.000
_cell.length_b   1.000
_cell.length_c   1.000
_cell.angle_alpha   90.00
_cell.angle_beta   90.00
_cell.angle_gamma   90.00
#
_symmetry.space_group_name_H-M   'P 1'
#
loop_
_entity.id
_entity.type
_entity.pdbx_description
1 polymer ?
#
loop_
_entity_poly.entity_id
_entity_poly.type
_entity_poly.pdbx_seq_one_letter_code
_entity_poly.pdbx_strand_id
1 'polypeptide(L)'
;MLPPLAGRMLAAASWAFAVACLLALLRPGAAQFRLIGVMLASYLGPLTFAILLLHLDRFDPARSVTWSFFATVMLLLPGAAWLILAFPRSPAELTSPMPAQWMPALFGSVAGLWGTVLFIWPAGPVASLWLWPGDALTSRLIASMFLTIAAASWAARGSSRLLVTVMASVFVYGVGVCLAGSANLAAGKPLPVAYLAFWALGGASAAIFLLMSVLSRRTGKTRL
;
A
#
# COMPACT_ATOMS: atom_id res chain seq x y z
N MET A 1 10.54 -10.46 17.19
CA MET A 1 11.33 -9.81 16.11
C MET A 1 10.69 -10.21 14.78
N LEU A 2 10.57 -9.27 13.82
CA LEU A 2 9.98 -9.57 12.50
C LEU A 2 10.88 -10.52 11.69
N PRO A 3 10.31 -11.46 10.92
CA PRO A 3 11.07 -12.26 9.97
C PRO A 3 11.85 -11.35 8.97
N PRO A 4 13.09 -11.70 8.58
CA PRO A 4 13.91 -10.84 7.72
C PRO A 4 13.25 -10.41 6.40
N LEU A 5 12.48 -11.31 5.78
CA LEU A 5 11.73 -11.00 4.55
C LEU A 5 10.65 -9.95 4.81
N ALA A 6 9.91 -10.07 5.92
CA ALA A 6 8.90 -9.10 6.30
C ALA A 6 9.52 -7.72 6.57
N GLY A 7 10.69 -7.67 7.22
CA GLY A 7 11.43 -6.43 7.43
C GLY A 7 11.84 -5.74 6.11
N ARG A 8 12.31 -6.50 5.12
CA ARG A 8 12.64 -5.96 3.77
C ARG A 8 11.40 -5.45 3.03
N MET A 9 10.29 -6.19 3.11
CA MET A 9 9.02 -5.75 2.53
C MET A 9 8.46 -4.51 3.23
N LEU A 10 8.64 -4.38 4.54
CA LEU A 10 8.29 -3.17 5.28
C LEU A 10 9.14 -1.98 4.84
N ALA A 11 10.44 -2.18 4.61
CA ALA A 11 11.29 -1.13 4.03
C ALA A 11 10.81 -0.71 2.62
N ALA A 12 10.41 -1.66 1.77
CA ALA A 12 9.81 -1.36 0.48
C ALA A 12 8.51 -0.55 0.61
N ALA A 13 7.67 -0.88 1.60
CA ALA A 13 6.46 -0.12 1.90
C ALA A 13 6.77 1.33 2.31
N SER A 14 7.75 1.51 3.19
CA SER A 14 8.20 2.84 3.60
C SER A 14 8.66 3.70 2.41
N TRP A 15 9.39 3.11 1.46
CA TRP A 15 9.76 3.80 0.23
C TRP A 15 8.57 4.16 -0.66
N ALA A 16 7.60 3.26 -0.79
CA ALA A 16 6.38 3.52 -1.56
C ALA A 16 5.54 4.67 -0.96
N PHE A 17 5.46 4.74 0.37
CA PHE A 17 4.84 5.87 1.09
C PHE A 17 5.64 7.15 0.93
N ALA A 18 6.97 7.10 1.05
CA ALA A 18 7.83 8.26 0.85
C ALA A 18 7.64 8.88 -0.55
N VAL A 19 7.54 8.04 -1.58
CA VAL A 19 7.25 8.50 -2.96
C VAL A 19 5.84 9.10 -3.06
N ALA A 20 4.83 8.51 -2.42
CA ALA A 20 3.48 9.09 -2.39
C ALA A 20 3.49 10.49 -1.78
N CYS A 21 4.12 10.64 -0.61
CA CYS A 21 4.26 11.91 0.10
C CYS A 21 5.06 12.93 -0.71
N LEU A 22 6.18 12.52 -1.33
CA LEU A 22 6.98 13.40 -2.18
C LEU A 22 6.17 13.90 -3.37
N LEU A 23 5.39 13.04 -4.04
CA LEU A 23 4.53 13.45 -5.14
C LEU A 23 3.41 14.39 -4.68
N ALA A 24 2.87 14.19 -3.47
CA ALA A 24 1.92 15.12 -2.87
C ALA A 24 2.56 16.48 -2.56
N LEU A 25 3.81 16.52 -2.10
CA LEU A 25 4.55 17.76 -1.84
C LEU A 25 4.96 18.50 -3.11
N LEU A 26 5.40 17.78 -4.15
CA LEU A 26 5.78 18.37 -5.44
C LEU A 26 4.59 18.96 -6.19
N ARG A 27 3.38 18.45 -5.93
CA ARG A 27 2.14 18.93 -6.52
C ARG A 27 1.07 18.98 -5.44
N PRO A 28 1.11 20.01 -4.57
CA PRO A 28 0.17 20.12 -3.46
C PRO A 28 -1.26 20.27 -3.98
N GLY A 29 -2.21 19.76 -3.20
CA GLY A 29 -3.63 19.81 -3.51
C GLY A 29 -4.44 19.04 -2.46
N ALA A 30 -5.67 19.51 -2.20
CA ALA A 30 -6.58 18.89 -1.24
C ALA A 30 -6.78 17.39 -1.52
N ALA A 31 -6.98 17.03 -2.79
CA ALA A 31 -7.14 15.64 -3.23
C ALA A 31 -5.90 14.76 -2.91
N GLN A 32 -4.69 15.31 -3.05
CA GLN A 32 -3.44 14.60 -2.76
C GLN A 32 -3.29 14.38 -1.27
N PHE A 33 -3.52 15.40 -0.45
CA PHE A 33 -3.46 15.26 1.01
C PHE A 33 -4.53 14.30 1.53
N ARG A 34 -5.76 14.35 1.00
CA ARG A 34 -6.79 13.35 1.30
C ARG A 34 -6.33 11.94 0.93
N LEU A 35 -5.72 11.75 -0.24
CA LEU A 35 -5.21 10.42 -0.65
C LEU A 35 -4.15 9.91 0.33
N ILE A 36 -3.22 10.75 0.76
CA ILE A 36 -2.23 10.38 1.80
C ILE A 36 -2.93 10.02 3.11
N GLY A 37 -3.94 10.79 3.52
CA GLY A 37 -4.78 10.47 4.68
C GLY A 37 -5.45 9.10 4.54
N VAL A 38 -6.06 8.79 3.38
CA VAL A 38 -6.66 7.48 3.10
C VAL A 38 -5.62 6.36 3.19
N MET A 39 -4.44 6.53 2.59
CA MET A 39 -3.38 5.53 2.65
C MET A 39 -2.90 5.28 4.08
N LEU A 40 -2.66 6.34 4.85
CA LEU A 40 -2.25 6.22 6.25
C LEU A 40 -3.34 5.58 7.12
N ALA A 41 -4.60 6.00 6.97
CA ALA A 41 -5.71 5.46 7.76
C ALA A 41 -5.99 3.99 7.45
N SER A 42 -5.94 3.61 6.17
CA SER A 42 -6.15 2.21 5.75
C SER A 42 -4.97 1.29 6.07
N TYR A 43 -3.77 1.83 6.24
CA TYR A 43 -2.64 1.08 6.76
C TYR A 43 -2.67 0.95 8.28
N LEU A 44 -2.71 2.09 8.97
CA LEU A 44 -2.55 2.16 10.42
C LEU A 44 -3.82 1.69 11.14
N GLY A 45 -5.01 2.01 10.64
CA GLY A 45 -6.27 1.64 11.29
C GLY A 45 -6.40 0.13 11.56
N PRO A 46 -6.36 -0.73 10.52
CA PRO A 46 -6.41 -2.19 10.71
C PRO A 46 -5.24 -2.72 11.55
N LEU A 47 -4.04 -2.17 11.37
CA LEU A 47 -2.86 -2.60 12.14
C LEU A 47 -3.01 -2.26 13.63
N THR A 48 -3.42 -1.03 13.96
CA THR A 48 -3.68 -0.58 15.33
C THR A 48 -4.79 -1.41 15.97
N PHE A 49 -5.87 -1.66 15.24
CA PHE A 49 -6.95 -2.54 15.69
C PHE A 49 -6.42 -3.95 16.03
N ALA A 50 -5.64 -4.56 15.12
CA ALA A 50 -5.07 -5.88 15.35
C ALA A 50 -4.11 -5.90 16.55
N ILE A 51 -3.28 -4.87 16.71
CA ILE A 51 -2.31 -4.81 17.81
C ILE A 51 -3.03 -4.66 19.15
N LEU A 52 -3.91 -3.68 19.28
CA LEU A 52 -4.56 -3.38 20.56
C LEU A 52 -5.46 -4.51 21.04
N LEU A 53 -6.14 -5.19 20.12
CA LEU A 53 -7.12 -6.23 20.48
C LEU A 53 -6.57 -7.65 20.47
N LEU A 54 -5.56 -7.95 19.65
CA LEU A 54 -5.15 -9.33 19.37
C LEU A 54 -3.66 -9.62 19.63
N HIS A 55 -2.79 -8.62 19.67
CA HIS A 55 -1.32 -8.82 19.72
C HIS A 55 -0.60 -7.88 20.70
N LEU A 56 -1.28 -7.37 21.71
CA LEU A 56 -0.67 -6.44 22.66
C LEU A 56 0.45 -7.12 23.45
N ASP A 57 0.35 -8.43 23.66
CA ASP A 57 1.36 -9.30 24.29
C ASP A 57 2.70 -9.33 23.54
N ARG A 58 2.72 -8.98 22.25
CA ARG A 58 3.95 -8.93 21.44
C ARG A 58 4.79 -7.69 21.71
N PHE A 59 4.26 -6.70 22.41
CA PHE A 59 4.93 -5.44 22.68
C PHE A 59 5.53 -5.43 24.09
N ASP A 60 6.83 -5.15 24.15
CA ASP A 60 7.61 -5.09 25.37
C ASP A 60 7.79 -3.63 25.80
N PRO A 61 7.17 -3.17 26.91
CA PRO A 61 7.26 -1.79 27.38
C PRO A 61 8.68 -1.36 27.76
N ALA A 62 9.60 -2.30 28.01
CA ALA A 62 11.00 -1.98 28.32
C ALA A 62 11.79 -1.55 27.07
N ARG A 63 11.26 -1.79 25.85
CA ARG A 63 11.93 -1.42 24.60
C ARG A 63 11.45 -0.07 24.09
N SER A 64 12.38 0.83 23.78
CA SER A 64 12.07 2.15 23.22
C SER A 64 11.26 2.09 21.91
N VAL A 65 11.51 1.07 21.07
CA VAL A 65 10.79 0.87 19.80
C VAL A 65 9.27 0.73 19.99
N THR A 66 8.83 0.14 21.11
CA THR A 66 7.40 -0.01 21.44
C THR A 66 6.76 1.37 21.58
N TRP A 67 7.37 2.26 22.36
CA TRP A 67 6.89 3.62 22.58
C TRP A 67 6.98 4.47 21.31
N SER A 68 8.04 4.34 20.53
CA SER A 68 8.15 5.04 19.24
C SER A 68 7.05 4.61 18.27
N PHE A 69 6.71 3.32 18.23
CA PHE A 69 5.62 2.83 17.40
C PHE A 69 4.27 3.42 17.84
N PHE A 70 3.92 3.33 19.13
CA PHE A 70 2.66 3.86 19.63
C PHE A 70 2.55 5.38 19.50
N ALA A 71 3.62 6.13 19.78
CA ALA A 71 3.65 7.57 19.56
C ALA A 71 3.41 7.92 18.08
N THR A 72 4.05 7.18 17.16
CA THR A 72 3.85 7.37 15.72
C THR A 72 2.40 7.12 15.32
N VAL A 73 1.78 6.03 15.80
CA VAL A 73 0.37 5.71 15.54
C VAL A 73 -0.56 6.78 16.11
N MET A 74 -0.33 7.20 17.36
CA MET A 74 -1.14 8.21 18.04
C MET A 74 -1.08 9.59 17.36
N LEU A 75 0.00 9.88 16.65
CA LEU A 75 0.11 11.11 15.87
C LEU A 75 -0.48 10.95 14.46
N LEU A 76 -0.06 9.91 13.74
CA LEU A 76 -0.38 9.77 12.32
C LEU A 76 -1.82 9.33 12.07
N LEU A 77 -2.43 8.52 12.93
CA LEU A 77 -3.79 8.03 12.70
C LEU A 77 -4.83 9.16 12.87
N PRO A 78 -4.81 9.98 13.95
CA PRO A 78 -5.67 11.16 14.04
C PRO A 78 -5.35 12.20 12.96
N GLY A 79 -4.07 12.41 12.62
CA GLY A 79 -3.69 13.30 11.53
C GLY A 79 -4.25 12.84 10.17
N ALA A 80 -4.22 11.54 9.89
CA ALA A 80 -4.82 10.96 8.70
C ALA A 80 -6.34 11.13 8.67
N ALA A 81 -7.02 10.89 9.79
CA ALA A 81 -8.46 11.13 9.92
C ALA A 81 -8.81 12.60 9.68
N TRP A 82 -8.03 13.53 10.28
CA TRP A 82 -8.20 14.96 10.07
C TRP A 82 -8.02 15.34 8.60
N LEU A 83 -7.00 14.84 7.91
CA LEU A 83 -6.81 15.11 6.47
C LEU A 83 -7.98 14.62 5.61
N ILE A 84 -8.58 13.48 5.95
CA ILE A 84 -9.74 12.95 5.22
C ILE A 84 -10.96 13.86 5.43
N LEU A 85 -11.18 14.35 6.66
CA LEU A 85 -12.33 15.18 7.02
C LEU A 85 -12.18 16.63 6.55
N ALA A 86 -10.97 17.19 6.62
CA ALA A 86 -10.68 18.58 6.25
C ALA A 86 -10.71 18.81 4.73
N PHE A 87 -10.47 17.77 3.92
CA PHE A 87 -10.39 17.87 2.46
C PHE A 87 -11.40 16.93 1.79
N PRO A 88 -12.72 17.18 1.89
CA PRO A 88 -13.73 16.30 1.29
C PRO A 88 -13.58 16.20 -0.23
N ARG A 89 -14.03 15.07 -0.78
CA ARG A 89 -13.94 14.78 -2.22
C ARG A 89 -14.79 15.77 -3.02
N SER A 90 -14.16 16.52 -3.93
CA SER A 90 -14.88 17.45 -4.81
C SER A 90 -15.44 16.75 -6.05
N PRO A 91 -16.65 17.09 -6.53
CA PRO A 91 -17.19 16.59 -7.80
C PRO A 91 -16.28 16.88 -9.00
N ALA A 92 -15.54 17.99 -8.96
CA ALA A 92 -14.58 18.36 -9.99
C ALA A 92 -13.39 17.38 -10.11
N GLU A 93 -13.16 16.51 -9.11
CA GLU A 93 -12.13 15.47 -9.16
C GLU A 93 -12.53 14.27 -10.03
N LEU A 94 -13.81 14.12 -10.40
CA LEU A 94 -14.37 12.96 -11.10
C LEU A 94 -14.39 13.10 -12.63
N THR A 95 -13.88 14.21 -13.17
CA THR A 95 -14.21 14.67 -14.53
C THR A 95 -13.24 14.24 -15.62
N SER A 96 -12.24 13.40 -15.32
CA SER A 96 -11.28 12.92 -16.34
C SER A 96 -11.30 11.39 -16.45
N PRO A 97 -12.15 10.82 -17.31
CA PRO A 97 -12.04 9.42 -17.66
C PRO A 97 -10.74 9.23 -18.46
N MET A 98 -9.74 8.60 -17.85
CA MET A 98 -8.63 7.99 -18.58
C MET A 98 -9.05 6.61 -19.10
N PRO A 99 -8.44 6.10 -20.17
CA PRO A 99 -8.66 4.73 -20.58
C PRO A 99 -7.94 3.84 -19.57
N ALA A 100 -8.43 2.62 -19.40
CA ALA A 100 -7.84 1.67 -18.46
C ALA A 100 -7.87 2.07 -16.96
N GLN A 101 -8.68 3.05 -16.54
CA GLN A 101 -8.95 3.28 -15.10
C GLN A 101 -9.56 2.06 -14.39
N TRP A 102 -10.13 1.12 -15.15
CA TRP A 102 -10.58 -0.17 -14.64
C TRP A 102 -9.44 -1.03 -14.11
N MET A 103 -8.22 -0.91 -14.65
CA MET A 103 -7.10 -1.78 -14.30
C MET A 103 -6.57 -1.50 -12.88
N PRO A 104 -6.28 -0.24 -12.47
CA PRO A 104 -5.99 0.07 -11.07
C PRO A 104 -7.11 -0.31 -10.10
N ALA A 105 -8.37 -0.14 -10.52
CA ALA A 105 -9.53 -0.50 -9.70
C ALA A 105 -9.65 -2.01 -9.52
N LEU A 106 -9.43 -2.80 -10.58
CA LEU A 106 -9.42 -4.25 -10.54
C LEU A 106 -8.27 -4.75 -9.66
N PHE A 107 -7.06 -4.25 -9.88
CA PHE A 107 -5.88 -4.58 -9.07
C PHE A 107 -6.12 -4.26 -7.59
N GLY A 108 -6.64 -3.06 -7.30
CA GLY A 108 -7.02 -2.66 -5.95
C GLY A 108 -8.12 -3.54 -5.35
N SER A 109 -9.07 -4.03 -6.14
CA SER A 109 -10.14 -4.90 -5.66
C SER A 109 -9.64 -6.30 -5.33
N VAL A 110 -8.78 -6.88 -6.18
CA VAL A 110 -8.11 -8.15 -5.91
C VAL A 110 -7.21 -8.02 -4.68
N ALA A 111 -6.46 -6.93 -4.58
CA ALA A 111 -5.67 -6.61 -3.38
C ALA A 111 -6.56 -6.54 -2.14
N GLY A 112 -7.68 -5.81 -2.21
CA GLY A 112 -8.61 -5.66 -1.09
C GLY A 112 -9.17 -6.99 -0.62
N LEU A 113 -9.66 -7.81 -1.55
CA LEU A 113 -10.18 -9.15 -1.23
C LEU A 113 -9.11 -10.02 -0.56
N TRP A 114 -7.92 -10.07 -1.15
CA TRP A 114 -6.83 -10.86 -0.58
C TRP A 114 -6.43 -10.33 0.80
N GLY A 115 -6.21 -9.02 0.93
CA GLY A 115 -5.88 -8.35 2.19
C GLY A 115 -6.91 -8.62 3.28
N THR A 116 -8.20 -8.49 2.99
CA THR A 116 -9.28 -8.77 3.95
C THR A 116 -9.24 -10.23 4.42
N VAL A 117 -9.13 -11.18 3.48
CA VAL A 117 -9.08 -12.60 3.81
C VAL A 117 -7.84 -12.93 4.66
N LEU A 118 -6.68 -12.37 4.32
CA LEU A 118 -5.41 -12.54 5.03
C LEU A 118 -5.45 -11.90 6.44
N PHE A 119 -6.16 -10.78 6.59
CA PHE A 119 -6.33 -10.09 7.86
C PHE A 119 -7.21 -10.89 8.85
N ILE A 120 -8.32 -11.43 8.36
CA ILE A 120 -9.30 -12.17 9.16
C ILE A 120 -8.77 -13.57 9.49
N TRP A 121 -8.20 -14.27 8.50
CA TRP A 121 -7.73 -15.64 8.64
C TRP A 121 -6.22 -15.75 8.37
N PRO A 122 -5.35 -15.36 9.33
CA PRO A 122 -3.90 -15.26 9.09
C PRO A 122 -3.18 -16.61 8.96
N ALA A 123 -3.78 -17.71 9.39
CA ALA A 123 -3.19 -19.04 9.24
C ALA A 123 -3.38 -19.57 7.81
N GLY A 124 -4.56 -19.35 7.21
CA GLY A 124 -4.86 -19.72 5.83
C GLY A 124 -4.77 -21.22 5.51
N PRO A 125 -5.38 -21.67 4.40
CA PRO A 125 -5.28 -23.06 3.97
C PRO A 125 -4.19 -23.28 2.93
N VAL A 126 -3.70 -22.23 2.27
CA VAL A 126 -2.81 -22.33 1.10
C VAL A 126 -1.48 -21.62 1.37
N ALA A 127 -0.42 -22.39 1.60
CA ALA A 127 0.91 -21.87 1.95
C ALA A 127 1.52 -20.90 0.92
N SER A 128 1.15 -21.01 -0.36
CA SER A 128 1.65 -20.09 -1.39
C SER A 128 1.03 -18.69 -1.32
N LEU A 129 -0.19 -18.58 -0.79
CA LEU A 129 -0.94 -17.32 -0.64
C LEU A 129 -0.79 -16.72 0.77
N TRP A 130 -0.50 -17.56 1.77
CA TRP A 130 -0.25 -17.17 3.16
C TRP A 130 1.22 -17.32 3.48
N LEU A 131 1.97 -16.23 3.37
CA LEU A 131 3.43 -16.25 3.52
C LEU A 131 3.90 -16.43 4.98
N TRP A 132 3.05 -16.09 5.96
CA TRP A 132 3.38 -16.23 7.38
C TRP A 132 2.25 -16.89 8.18
N PRO A 133 1.90 -18.15 7.89
CA PRO A 133 0.78 -18.82 8.54
C PRO A 133 1.02 -19.03 10.06
N GLY A 134 2.29 -19.13 10.47
CA GLY A 134 2.70 -19.23 11.87
C GLY A 134 2.95 -17.89 12.59
N ASP A 135 2.82 -16.76 11.90
CA ASP A 135 2.97 -15.43 12.51
C ASP A 135 1.80 -14.52 12.13
N ALA A 136 0.78 -14.58 12.99
CA ALA A 136 -0.49 -13.92 12.77
C ALA A 136 -0.41 -12.38 12.81
N LEU A 137 0.60 -11.81 13.47
CA LEU A 137 0.83 -10.36 13.47
C LEU A 137 1.45 -9.93 12.14
N THR A 138 2.50 -10.64 11.68
CA THR A 138 3.14 -10.36 10.38
C THR A 138 2.14 -10.50 9.23
N SER A 139 1.28 -11.52 9.25
CA SER A 139 0.22 -11.69 8.25
C SER A 139 -0.74 -10.48 8.22
N ARG A 140 -1.17 -9.95 9.37
CA ARG A 140 -2.06 -8.78 9.43
C ARG A 140 -1.35 -7.47 9.04
N LEU A 141 -0.07 -7.34 9.35
CA LEU A 141 0.75 -6.22 8.89
C LEU A 141 0.80 -6.16 7.36
N ILE A 142 1.02 -7.31 6.72
CA ILE A 142 1.07 -7.42 5.26
C ILE A 142 -0.33 -7.23 4.65
N ALA A 143 -1.36 -7.79 5.28
CA ALA A 143 -2.75 -7.55 4.89
C ALA A 143 -3.08 -6.05 4.85
N SER A 144 -2.58 -5.28 5.83
CA SER A 144 -2.79 -3.82 5.89
C SER A 144 -2.20 -3.09 4.67
N MET A 145 -1.11 -3.60 4.08
CA MET A 145 -0.57 -3.08 2.81
C MET A 145 -1.51 -3.31 1.63
N PHE A 146 -2.09 -4.50 1.52
CA PHE A 146 -3.08 -4.78 0.49
C PHE A 146 -4.32 -3.89 0.63
N LEU A 147 -4.82 -3.72 1.86
CA LEU A 147 -5.94 -2.82 2.16
C LEU A 147 -5.61 -1.36 1.82
N THR A 148 -4.36 -0.93 2.05
CA THR A 148 -3.87 0.40 1.69
C THR A 148 -3.95 0.64 0.18
N ILE A 149 -3.43 -0.30 -0.61
CA ILE A 149 -3.47 -0.20 -2.08
C ILE A 149 -4.91 -0.26 -2.59
N ALA A 150 -5.76 -1.11 -2.00
CA ALA A 150 -7.17 -1.15 -2.34
C ALA A 150 -7.84 0.21 -2.10
N ALA A 151 -7.73 0.75 -0.89
CA ALA A 151 -8.31 2.04 -0.52
C ALA A 151 -7.77 3.18 -1.39
N ALA A 152 -6.47 3.22 -1.66
CA ALA A 152 -5.83 4.22 -2.49
C ALA A 152 -6.33 4.16 -3.95
N SER A 153 -6.38 2.97 -4.54
CA SER A 153 -6.89 2.77 -5.91
C SER A 153 -8.35 3.22 -6.05
N TRP A 154 -9.19 2.92 -5.05
CA TRP A 154 -10.58 3.37 -5.03
C TRP A 154 -10.72 4.88 -4.80
N ALA A 155 -9.92 5.46 -3.90
CA ALA A 155 -9.90 6.90 -3.63
C ALA A 155 -9.42 7.71 -4.85
N ALA A 156 -8.50 7.15 -5.63
CA ALA A 156 -7.95 7.75 -6.84
C ALA A 156 -8.82 7.55 -8.09
N ARG A 157 -9.86 6.70 -8.03
CA ARG A 157 -10.73 6.40 -9.17
C ARG A 157 -11.33 7.70 -9.75
N GLY A 158 -11.25 7.86 -11.07
CA GLY A 158 -11.73 9.07 -11.77
C GLY A 158 -10.77 10.26 -11.77
N SER A 159 -9.59 10.16 -11.12
CA SER A 159 -8.56 11.19 -11.15
C SER A 159 -7.22 10.65 -11.68
N SER A 160 -6.87 11.03 -12.91
CA SER A 160 -5.59 10.69 -13.54
C SER A 160 -4.38 11.08 -12.68
N ARG A 161 -4.45 12.26 -12.04
CA ARG A 161 -3.39 12.77 -11.18
C ARG A 161 -3.19 11.92 -9.94
N LEU A 162 -4.27 11.51 -9.27
CA LEU A 162 -4.18 10.63 -8.09
C LEU A 162 -3.72 9.22 -8.49
N LEU A 163 -4.19 8.70 -9.62
CA LEU A 163 -3.76 7.41 -10.12
C LEU A 163 -2.26 7.35 -10.40
N VAL A 164 -1.65 8.43 -10.89
CA VAL A 164 -0.17 8.50 -11.01
C VAL A 164 0.50 8.30 -9.66
N THR A 165 0.01 8.92 -8.58
CA THR A 165 0.55 8.74 -7.23
C THR A 165 0.41 7.29 -6.78
N VAL A 166 -0.77 6.70 -6.91
CA VAL A 166 -1.02 5.31 -6.50
C VAL A 166 -0.15 4.34 -7.29
N MET A 167 -0.08 4.50 -8.61
CA MET A 167 0.72 3.63 -9.48
C MET A 167 2.22 3.81 -9.23
N ALA A 168 2.71 5.01 -8.94
CA ALA A 168 4.09 5.22 -8.51
C ALA A 168 4.40 4.44 -7.23
N SER A 169 3.51 4.47 -6.23
CA SER A 169 3.66 3.67 -5.01
C SER A 169 3.62 2.17 -5.28
N VAL A 170 2.68 1.68 -6.11
CA VAL A 170 2.60 0.27 -6.51
C VAL A 170 3.88 -0.18 -7.23
N PHE A 171 4.41 0.64 -8.14
CA PHE A 171 5.66 0.35 -8.84
C PHE A 171 6.83 0.22 -7.86
N VAL A 172 7.03 1.22 -6.99
CA VAL A 172 8.13 1.24 -6.01
C VAL A 172 8.02 0.04 -5.06
N TYR A 173 6.81 -0.24 -4.57
CA TYR A 173 6.58 -1.39 -3.71
C TYR A 173 6.83 -2.72 -4.44
N GLY A 174 6.33 -2.86 -5.67
CA GLY A 174 6.54 -4.05 -6.50
C GLY A 174 8.02 -4.33 -6.76
N VAL A 175 8.79 -3.31 -7.11
CA VAL A 175 10.26 -3.41 -7.26
C VAL A 175 10.90 -3.84 -5.94
N GLY A 176 10.53 -3.20 -4.83
CA GLY A 176 11.06 -3.54 -3.51
C GLY A 176 10.73 -4.97 -3.06
N VAL A 177 9.53 -5.46 -3.35
CA VAL A 177 9.12 -6.85 -3.11
C VAL A 177 9.93 -7.82 -3.97
N CYS A 178 10.15 -7.53 -5.25
CA CYS A 178 11.01 -8.33 -6.13
C CYS A 178 12.45 -8.39 -5.60
N LEU A 179 13.03 -7.25 -5.20
CA LEU A 179 14.38 -7.20 -4.61
C LEU A 179 14.45 -7.97 -3.28
N ALA A 180 13.45 -7.84 -2.42
CA ALA A 180 13.37 -8.58 -1.16
C ALA A 180 13.27 -10.09 -1.41
N GLY A 181 12.51 -10.51 -2.42
CA GLY A 181 12.40 -11.89 -2.89
C GLY A 181 13.74 -12.42 -3.42
N SER A 182 14.39 -11.70 -4.32
CA SER A 182 15.72 -12.08 -4.86
C SER A 182 16.75 -12.24 -3.75
N ALA A 183 16.77 -11.34 -2.77
CA ALA A 183 17.65 -11.44 -1.60
C ALA A 183 17.26 -12.60 -0.65
N ASN A 184 16.01 -13.10 -0.71
CA ASN A 184 15.59 -14.28 0.03
C ASN A 184 16.03 -15.57 -0.69
N LEU A 185 15.89 -15.60 -2.02
CA LEU A 185 16.39 -16.70 -2.86
C LEU A 185 17.90 -16.84 -2.76
N ALA A 186 18.65 -15.73 -2.83
CA ALA A 186 20.11 -15.73 -2.67
C ALA A 186 20.56 -16.27 -1.30
N ALA A 187 19.69 -16.21 -0.29
CA ALA A 187 19.93 -16.77 1.04
C ALA A 187 19.46 -18.23 1.18
N GLY A 188 19.11 -18.91 0.07
CA GLY A 188 18.65 -20.30 0.07
C GLY A 188 17.26 -20.52 0.67
N LYS A 189 16.44 -19.46 0.80
CA LYS A 189 15.10 -19.54 1.41
C LYS A 189 14.02 -19.62 0.33
N PRO A 190 12.86 -20.26 0.63
CA PRO A 190 11.79 -20.39 -0.34
C PRO A 190 11.25 -19.03 -0.80
N LEU A 191 10.90 -18.94 -2.08
CA LEU A 191 10.27 -17.76 -2.66
C LEU A 191 8.75 -17.83 -2.49
N PRO A 192 8.11 -16.74 -2.04
CA PRO A 192 6.65 -16.64 -2.05
C PRO A 192 6.13 -16.35 -3.45
N VAL A 193 6.07 -17.38 -4.30
CA VAL A 193 5.83 -17.23 -5.74
C VAL A 193 4.54 -16.46 -6.04
N ALA A 194 3.41 -16.79 -5.37
CA ALA A 194 2.15 -16.10 -5.65
C ALA A 194 2.18 -14.63 -5.23
N TYR A 195 2.80 -14.32 -4.08
CA TYR A 195 3.01 -12.95 -3.61
C TYR A 195 3.89 -12.16 -4.58
N LEU A 196 5.02 -12.73 -5.00
CA LEU A 196 5.94 -12.11 -5.94
C LEU A 196 5.29 -11.90 -7.31
N ALA A 197 4.55 -12.88 -7.82
CA ALA A 197 3.85 -12.76 -9.08
C ALA A 197 2.84 -11.62 -9.05
N PHE A 198 2.04 -11.51 -7.98
CA PHE A 198 1.07 -10.43 -7.83
C PHE A 198 1.73 -9.04 -7.84
N TRP A 199 2.80 -8.86 -7.06
CA TRP A 199 3.48 -7.57 -6.96
C TRP A 199 4.36 -7.25 -8.18
N ALA A 200 4.93 -8.26 -8.84
CA ALA A 200 5.64 -8.09 -10.11
C ALA A 200 4.69 -7.66 -11.23
N LEU A 201 3.53 -8.32 -11.35
CA LEU A 201 2.50 -7.94 -12.30
C LEU A 201 1.96 -6.53 -12.00
N GLY A 202 1.64 -6.24 -10.74
CA GLY A 202 1.22 -4.90 -10.31
C GLY A 202 2.26 -3.83 -10.63
N GLY A 203 3.53 -4.10 -10.34
CA GLY A 203 4.65 -3.22 -10.65
C GLY A 203 4.82 -2.99 -12.16
N ALA A 204 4.75 -4.04 -12.97
CA ALA A 204 4.83 -3.93 -14.43
C ALA A 204 3.64 -3.13 -15.00
N SER A 205 2.42 -3.42 -14.57
CA SER A 205 1.22 -2.67 -14.96
C SER A 205 1.32 -1.20 -14.56
N ALA A 206 1.86 -0.91 -13.37
CA ALA A 206 2.09 0.45 -12.91
C ALA A 206 3.16 1.17 -13.75
N ALA A 207 4.26 0.50 -14.11
CA ALA A 207 5.29 1.07 -14.97
C ALA A 207 4.73 1.43 -16.35
N ILE A 208 3.95 0.52 -16.96
CA ILE A 208 3.27 0.76 -18.24
C ILE A 208 2.32 1.95 -18.13
N PHE A 209 1.51 2.02 -17.08
CA PHE A 209 0.62 3.16 -16.82
C PHE A 209 1.38 4.48 -16.72
N LEU A 210 2.45 4.52 -15.94
CA LEU A 210 3.26 5.72 -15.75
C LEU A 210 3.91 6.16 -17.06
N LEU A 211 4.45 5.23 -17.85
CA LEU A 211 5.02 5.51 -19.16
C LEU A 211 3.99 6.11 -20.11
N MET A 212 2.81 5.51 -20.22
CA MET A 212 1.72 6.04 -21.05
C MET A 212 1.29 7.44 -20.60
N SER A 213 1.24 7.70 -19.29
CA SER A 213 0.89 9.01 -18.75
C SER A 213 1.89 10.11 -19.13
N VAL A 214 3.17 9.76 -19.24
CA VAL A 214 4.25 10.68 -19.67
C VAL A 214 4.15 10.94 -21.17
N LEU A 215 3.95 9.88 -21.97
CA LEU A 215 3.84 9.98 -23.43
C LEU A 215 2.60 10.80 -23.87
N SER A 216 1.46 10.61 -23.20
CA SER A 216 0.24 11.40 -23.47
C SER A 216 0.46 12.90 -23.19
N ARG A 217 1.20 13.27 -22.13
CA ARG A 217 1.52 14.68 -21.85
C ARG A 217 2.45 15.30 -22.89
N ARG A 218 3.42 14.53 -23.41
CA ARG A 218 4.38 15.03 -24.42
C ARG A 218 3.75 15.24 -25.79
N THR A 219 2.77 14.42 -26.16
CA THR A 219 2.15 14.45 -27.49
C THR A 219 1.02 15.46 -27.64
N GLY A 220 0.66 16.19 -26.58
CA GLY A 220 -0.45 17.16 -26.60
C GLY A 220 -1.83 16.54 -26.88
N LYS A 221 -1.91 15.21 -27.07
CA LYS A 221 -3.15 14.47 -27.24
C LYS A 221 -3.78 14.25 -25.87
N THR A 222 -4.52 15.25 -25.41
CA THR A 222 -5.57 15.08 -24.40
C THR A 222 -6.72 14.29 -25.02
N ARG A 223 -6.52 12.98 -25.18
CA ARG A 223 -7.58 11.97 -25.34
C ARG A 223 -6.92 10.61 -25.21
N LEU A 224 -6.83 10.18 -23.97
CA LEU A 224 -6.90 8.79 -23.60
C LEU A 224 -8.00 8.78 -22.54
#